data_AF-A0A0D1DDL1-F1
#
_entry.id   AF-A0A0D1DDL1-F1
#
_cell.length_a   1.000
_cell.length_b   1.000
_cell.length_c   1.000
_cell.angle_alpha   90.00
_cell.angle_beta   90.00
_cell.angle_gamma   90.00
#
_symmetry.space_group_name_H-M   'P 1'
#
loop_
_entity.id
_entity.type
_entity.pdbx_description
1 polymer ?
#
loop_
_entity_poly.entity_id
_entity_poly.type
_entity_poly.pdbx_seq_one_letter_code
_entity_poly.pdbx_strand_id
1 'polypeptide(L)'
;MTDHDSMRAIYLFLLLAALGIPFLISQRHRIGQTLQYAAIWGFVFLGAFLVYADRDSIMNTLSPTQRVTTAEGMSAIEVPLGRDGHYHMVLDINGAPVRFVVDTGASDMVLTREDAARAGIDLDGLRFLGRAFTANGPVATADVRLDEVRLGDQVDRNVRAVVNDGEMFQSLLGMSYLSEFGRIEIEDGRLRLIR
;
A
#
# COMPACT_ATOMS: atom_id res chain seq x y z
N MET A 1 -0.37 6.11 -17.65
CA MET A 1 -0.44 7.34 -18.46
C MET A 1 0.52 7.14 -19.61
N THR A 2 0.02 7.20 -20.83
CA THR A 2 0.78 6.84 -22.03
C THR A 2 1.95 7.80 -22.21
N ASP A 3 3.09 7.29 -22.71
CA ASP A 3 4.36 8.05 -22.92
C ASP A 3 4.17 9.38 -23.66
N HIS A 4 3.08 9.51 -24.42
CA HIS A 4 2.72 10.72 -25.16
C HIS A 4 2.34 11.91 -24.26
N ASP A 5 1.75 11.68 -23.09
CA ASP A 5 1.39 12.76 -22.15
C ASP A 5 2.63 13.31 -21.43
N SER A 6 3.58 12.44 -21.10
CA SER A 6 4.87 12.80 -20.52
C SER A 6 5.70 13.64 -21.50
N MET A 7 5.73 13.26 -22.77
CA MET A 7 6.47 13.98 -23.81
C MET A 7 5.85 15.33 -24.15
N ARG A 8 4.51 15.44 -24.09
CA ARG A 8 3.77 16.70 -24.22
C ARG A 8 4.04 17.65 -23.05
N ALA A 9 4.14 17.15 -21.83
CA ALA A 9 4.48 17.96 -20.66
C ALA A 9 5.91 18.52 -20.74
N ILE A 10 6.87 17.71 -21.21
CA ILE A 10 8.25 18.14 -21.45
C ILE A 10 8.32 19.20 -22.56
N TYR A 11 7.56 19.00 -23.65
CA TYR A 11 7.49 19.98 -24.75
C TYR A 11 6.90 21.32 -24.29
N LEU A 12 5.82 21.31 -23.50
CA LEU A 12 5.21 22.52 -22.96
C LEU A 12 6.13 23.24 -21.95
N PHE A 13 6.90 22.49 -21.16
CA PHE A 13 7.91 23.04 -20.27
C PHE A 13 9.05 23.74 -21.03
N LEU A 14 9.58 23.10 -22.08
CA LEU A 14 10.60 23.68 -22.94
C LEU A 14 10.10 24.92 -23.69
N LEU A 15 8.83 24.93 -24.12
CA LEU A 15 8.18 26.07 -24.76
C LEU A 15 8.03 27.27 -23.79
N LEU A 16 7.61 27.00 -22.55
CA LEU A 16 7.50 28.02 -21.50
C LEU A 16 8.87 28.61 -21.15
N ALA A 17 9.91 27.76 -21.07
CA ALA A 17 11.28 28.20 -20.84
C ALA A 17 11.79 29.09 -21.99
N ALA A 18 11.57 28.67 -23.25
CA ALA A 18 12.00 29.42 -24.43
C ALA A 18 11.34 30.80 -24.55
N LEU A 19 10.11 30.97 -24.05
CA LEU A 19 9.39 32.25 -24.02
C LEU A 19 9.73 33.12 -22.79
N GLY A 20 10.06 32.51 -21.64
CA GLY A 20 10.39 33.23 -20.41
C GLY A 20 11.79 33.85 -20.38
N ILE A 21 12.76 33.20 -21.05
CA ILE A 21 14.17 33.62 -21.05
C ILE A 21 14.41 34.98 -21.75
N PRO A 22 13.83 35.27 -22.95
CA PRO A 22 14.02 36.56 -23.63
C PRO A 22 13.37 37.74 -22.90
N PHE A 23 12.30 37.49 -22.15
CA PHE A 23 11.62 38.48 -21.32
C PHE A 23 12.52 38.96 -20.16
N LEU A 24 13.32 38.05 -19.59
CA LEU A 24 14.28 38.36 -18.51
C LEU A 24 15.49 39.18 -19.00
N ILE A 25 15.87 39.05 -20.27
CA ILE A 25 17.07 39.72 -20.84
C ILE A 25 16.79 41.19 -21.21
N SER A 26 15.51 41.57 -21.36
CA SER A 26 15.11 42.89 -21.88
C SER A 26 15.05 44.01 -20.82
N GLN A 27 15.29 43.73 -19.54
CA GLN A 27 14.99 44.70 -18.47
C GLN A 27 16.14 44.88 -17.48
N ARG A 28 17.26 45.40 -17.98
CA ARG A 28 18.51 45.65 -17.25
C ARG A 28 18.44 46.73 -16.15
N HIS A 29 17.25 47.02 -15.59
CA HIS A 29 17.07 47.97 -14.50
C HIS A 29 16.37 47.42 -13.24
N ARG A 30 16.08 46.10 -13.14
CA ARG A 30 15.43 45.50 -11.96
C ARG A 30 15.99 44.11 -11.58
N ILE A 31 17.31 44.01 -11.46
CA ILE A 31 18.04 42.77 -11.12
C ILE A 31 17.56 42.12 -9.79
N GLY A 32 17.01 42.92 -8.86
CA GLY A 32 16.45 42.38 -7.61
C GLY A 32 15.14 41.59 -7.80
N GLN A 33 14.29 41.95 -8.77
CA GLN A 33 13.00 41.28 -8.98
C GLN A 33 13.17 39.96 -9.75
N THR A 34 14.08 39.91 -10.73
CA THR A 34 14.35 38.66 -11.47
C THR A 34 14.97 37.58 -10.58
N LEU A 35 15.81 37.96 -9.61
CA LEU A 35 16.37 37.02 -8.64
C LEU A 35 15.30 36.45 -7.69
N GLN A 36 14.34 37.27 -7.28
CA GLN A 36 13.22 36.84 -6.45
C GLN A 36 12.35 35.81 -7.18
N TYR A 37 12.03 36.04 -8.46
CA TYR A 37 11.26 35.08 -9.26
C TYR A 37 12.03 33.78 -9.52
N ALA A 38 13.34 33.86 -9.77
CA ALA A 38 14.18 32.67 -9.93
C ALA A 38 14.24 31.83 -8.65
N ALA A 39 14.30 32.46 -7.48
CA ALA A 39 14.24 31.77 -6.19
C ALA A 39 12.88 31.10 -5.97
N ILE A 40 11.77 31.82 -6.22
CA ILE A 40 10.41 31.26 -6.09
C ILE A 40 10.25 30.05 -7.01
N TRP A 41 10.64 30.16 -8.29
CA TRP A 41 10.57 29.05 -9.22
C TRP A 41 11.49 27.89 -8.82
N GLY A 42 12.71 28.17 -8.37
CA GLY A 42 13.62 27.15 -7.84
C GLY A 42 13.03 26.39 -6.66
N PHE A 43 12.36 27.09 -5.73
CA PHE A 43 11.65 26.46 -4.60
C PHE A 43 10.45 25.63 -5.05
N VAL A 44 9.68 26.09 -6.04
CA VAL A 44 8.56 25.32 -6.59
C VAL A 44 9.05 24.04 -7.27
N PHE A 45 10.11 24.10 -8.08
CA PHE A 45 10.68 22.92 -8.72
C PHE A 45 11.30 21.96 -7.70
N LEU A 46 11.99 22.49 -6.69
CA LEU A 46 12.55 21.68 -5.61
C LEU A 46 11.44 20.97 -4.82
N GLY A 47 10.36 21.67 -4.48
CA GLY A 47 9.19 21.07 -3.82
C GLY A 47 8.54 19.98 -4.68
N ALA A 48 8.31 20.26 -5.96
CA ALA A 48 7.76 19.27 -6.90
C ALA A 48 8.69 18.06 -7.10
N PHE A 49 10.00 18.28 -7.11
CA PHE A 49 11.00 17.22 -7.22
C PHE A 49 11.03 16.33 -5.98
N LEU A 50 10.95 16.91 -4.78
CA LEU A 50 10.87 16.14 -3.54
C LEU A 50 9.57 15.32 -3.47
N VAL A 51 8.43 15.92 -3.85
CA VAL A 51 7.14 15.20 -3.96
C VAL A 51 7.19 14.11 -5.03
N TYR A 52 7.98 14.28 -6.11
CA TYR A 52 8.20 13.23 -7.10
C TYR A 52 9.12 12.11 -6.60
N ALA A 53 10.25 12.47 -6.00
CA ALA A 53 11.24 11.51 -5.56
C ALA A 53 10.68 10.57 -4.49
N ASP A 54 9.70 11.02 -3.70
CA ASP A 54 9.15 10.28 -2.56
C ASP A 54 7.70 9.78 -2.78
N ARG A 55 7.29 9.57 -4.04
CA ARG A 55 5.90 9.14 -4.37
C ARG A 55 5.47 7.85 -3.67
N ASP A 56 6.40 6.93 -3.41
CA ASP A 56 6.08 5.63 -2.81
C ASP A 56 5.84 5.73 -1.29
N SER A 57 6.53 6.64 -0.58
CA SER A 57 6.36 6.84 0.87
C SER A 57 5.11 7.66 1.21
N ILE A 58 4.75 8.64 0.37
CA ILE A 58 3.61 9.54 0.60
C ILE A 58 2.27 8.81 0.44
N MET A 59 2.14 7.93 -0.55
CA MET A 59 0.91 7.13 -0.76
C MET A 59 0.64 6.15 0.39
N ASN A 60 1.70 5.63 1.03
CA ASN A 60 1.58 4.76 2.20
C ASN A 60 1.19 5.51 3.48
N THR A 61 1.45 6.82 3.55
CA THR A 61 1.18 7.66 4.73
C THR A 61 -0.23 8.28 4.73
N LEU A 62 -0.93 8.28 3.58
CA LEU A 62 -2.28 8.86 3.43
C LEU A 62 -3.42 7.82 3.43
N SER A 63 -3.10 6.54 3.62
CA SER A 63 -4.11 5.51 3.89
C SER A 63 -4.58 5.64 5.34
N PRO A 64 -5.90 5.57 5.63
CA PRO A 64 -6.42 5.74 6.98
C PRO A 64 -5.80 4.64 7.86
N THR A 65 -4.82 5.05 8.66
CA THR A 65 -3.82 4.14 9.18
C THR A 65 -4.45 3.37 10.31
N GLN A 66 -4.42 2.04 10.21
CA GLN A 66 -4.69 1.16 11.34
C GLN A 66 -3.95 1.70 12.59
N ARG A 67 -4.68 1.93 13.67
CA ARG A 67 -4.11 2.43 14.93
C ARG A 67 -3.97 1.26 15.87
N VAL A 68 -2.72 0.88 16.15
CA VAL A 68 -2.41 -0.08 17.21
C VAL A 68 -2.32 0.71 18.51
N THR A 69 -3.23 0.45 19.44
CA THR A 69 -3.21 1.04 20.78
C THR A 69 -2.98 -0.06 21.79
N THR A 70 -1.85 0.00 22.49
CA THR A 70 -1.53 -0.91 23.60
C THR A 70 -1.85 -0.20 24.90
N ALA A 71 -2.92 -0.60 25.58
CA ALA A 71 -3.32 -0.04 26.88
C ALA A 71 -3.58 -1.18 27.87
N GLU A 72 -2.99 -1.08 29.07
CA GLU A 72 -3.26 -1.97 30.21
C GLU A 72 -3.16 -3.48 29.92
N GLY A 73 -2.19 -3.89 29.08
CA GLY A 73 -1.96 -5.30 28.76
C GLY A 73 -2.88 -5.90 27.69
N MET A 74 -3.81 -5.10 27.13
CA MET A 74 -4.63 -5.47 25.97
C MET A 74 -4.13 -4.72 24.74
N SER A 75 -3.81 -5.45 23.67
CA SER A 75 -3.46 -4.86 22.38
C SER A 75 -4.74 -4.75 21.55
N ALA A 76 -5.18 -3.52 21.31
CA ALA A 76 -6.35 -3.23 20.49
C ALA A 76 -5.90 -2.61 19.16
N ILE A 77 -6.36 -3.20 18.07
CA ILE A 77 -6.06 -2.75 16.71
C ILE A 77 -7.35 -2.19 16.13
N GLU A 78 -7.36 -0.88 15.89
CA GLU A 78 -8.48 -0.19 15.28
C GLU A 78 -8.21 0.07 13.80
N VAL A 79 -9.10 -0.42 12.95
CA VAL A 79 -9.01 -0.32 11.49
C VAL A 79 -10.24 0.42 10.98
N PRO A 80 -10.09 1.62 10.41
CA PRO A 80 -11.21 2.35 9.82
C PRO A 80 -11.69 1.71 8.53
N LEU A 81 -12.98 1.87 8.22
CA LEU A 81 -13.55 1.41 6.96
C LEU A 81 -12.91 2.15 5.78
N GLY A 82 -12.43 1.39 4.80
CA GLY A 82 -11.90 1.90 3.54
C GLY A 82 -12.99 2.58 2.70
N ARG A 83 -12.56 3.42 1.75
CA ARG A 83 -13.49 4.11 0.83
C ARG A 83 -14.21 3.16 -0.13
N ASP A 84 -13.66 1.96 -0.30
CA ASP A 84 -14.24 0.85 -1.06
C ASP A 84 -15.22 -0.01 -0.24
N GLY A 85 -15.41 0.31 1.04
CA GLY A 85 -16.31 -0.45 1.91
C GLY A 85 -15.68 -1.69 2.54
N HIS A 86 -14.36 -1.84 2.48
CA HIS A 86 -13.63 -2.95 3.08
C HIS A 86 -12.67 -2.46 4.19
N TYR A 87 -12.41 -3.31 5.18
CA TYR A 87 -11.37 -3.05 6.17
C TYR A 87 -10.04 -3.55 5.62
N HIS A 88 -9.05 -2.66 5.59
CA HIS A 88 -7.71 -2.94 5.07
C HIS A 88 -6.70 -2.94 6.21
N MET A 89 -5.92 -4.01 6.29
CA MET A 89 -4.85 -4.15 7.28
C MET A 89 -3.52 -4.35 6.58
N VAL A 90 -2.46 -3.76 7.12
CA VAL A 90 -1.10 -4.01 6.63
C VAL A 90 -0.40 -4.86 7.66
N LEU A 91 -0.02 -6.07 7.25
CA LEU A 91 0.75 -7.00 8.06
C LEU A 91 2.14 -7.10 7.45
N ASP A 92 3.14 -7.25 8.29
CA ASP A 92 4.50 -7.56 7.87
C ASP A 92 4.64 -9.09 7.82
N ILE A 93 4.82 -9.63 6.63
CA ILE A 93 4.93 -11.06 6.34
C ILE A 93 6.37 -11.34 5.95
N ASN A 94 7.09 -12.09 6.79
CA ASN A 94 8.50 -12.42 6.60
C ASN A 94 9.41 -11.18 6.33
N GLY A 95 9.09 -10.01 6.89
CA GLY A 95 9.83 -8.76 6.66
C GLY A 95 9.27 -7.89 5.55
N ALA A 96 8.24 -8.34 4.82
CA ALA A 96 7.63 -7.61 3.71
C ALA A 96 6.24 -7.06 4.10
N PRO A 97 5.97 -5.76 3.94
CA PRO A 97 4.63 -5.22 4.17
C PRO A 97 3.65 -5.70 3.09
N VAL A 98 2.58 -6.37 3.52
CA VAL A 98 1.51 -6.88 2.66
C VAL A 98 0.18 -6.30 3.13
N ARG A 99 -0.62 -5.79 2.19
CA ARG A 99 -1.95 -5.28 2.46
C ARG A 99 -2.98 -6.39 2.28
N PHE A 100 -3.81 -6.57 3.28
CA PHE A 100 -4.90 -7.54 3.30
C PHE A 100 -6.25 -6.85 3.42
N VAL A 101 -7.26 -7.43 2.76
CA VAL A 101 -8.67 -7.18 3.04
C VAL A 101 -9.14 -8.13 4.12
N VAL A 102 -9.80 -7.62 5.15
CA VAL A 102 -10.44 -8.47 6.18
C VAL A 102 -11.64 -9.17 5.57
N ASP A 103 -11.59 -10.50 5.49
CA ASP A 103 -12.63 -11.31 4.87
C ASP A 103 -13.02 -12.47 5.80
N THR A 104 -14.14 -12.30 6.52
CA THR A 104 -14.69 -13.34 7.40
C THR A 104 -15.30 -14.52 6.64
N GLY A 105 -15.47 -14.41 5.31
CA GLY A 105 -15.89 -15.49 4.43
C GLY A 105 -14.73 -16.41 4.01
N ALA A 106 -13.49 -15.93 4.11
CA ALA A 106 -12.30 -16.74 3.85
C ALA A 106 -11.95 -17.59 5.08
N SER A 107 -11.71 -18.89 4.88
CA SER A 107 -11.27 -19.78 5.97
C SER A 107 -9.79 -19.56 6.30
N ASP A 108 -8.94 -19.54 5.29
CA ASP A 108 -7.49 -19.36 5.43
C ASP A 108 -7.06 -17.92 5.14
N MET A 109 -5.87 -17.54 5.61
CA MET A 109 -5.18 -16.38 5.06
C MET A 109 -4.77 -16.67 3.61
N VAL A 110 -5.16 -15.81 2.67
CA VAL A 110 -4.95 -16.04 1.23
C VAL A 110 -4.01 -14.97 0.69
N LEU A 111 -2.89 -15.38 0.11
CA LEU A 111 -1.94 -14.49 -0.56
C LEU A 111 -2.18 -14.49 -2.07
N THR A 112 -2.03 -13.32 -2.68
CA THR A 112 -1.79 -13.23 -4.12
C THR A 112 -0.41 -13.82 -4.43
N ARG A 113 -0.18 -14.25 -5.69
CA ARG A 113 1.16 -14.66 -6.14
C ARG A 113 2.19 -13.54 -5.96
N GLU A 114 1.79 -12.31 -6.26
CA GLU A 114 2.67 -11.14 -6.13
C GLU A 114 3.09 -10.90 -4.68
N ASP A 115 2.14 -10.91 -3.74
CA ASP A 115 2.43 -10.72 -2.32
C ASP A 115 3.22 -11.89 -1.73
N ALA A 116 2.93 -13.13 -2.15
CA ALA A 116 3.70 -14.30 -1.77
C ALA A 116 5.17 -14.19 -2.21
N ALA A 117 5.42 -13.81 -3.47
CA ALA A 117 6.77 -13.55 -3.96
C ALA A 117 7.46 -12.42 -3.19
N ARG A 118 6.72 -11.33 -2.90
CA ARG A 118 7.25 -10.21 -2.10
C ARG A 118 7.63 -10.63 -0.68
N ALA A 119 6.88 -11.56 -0.09
CA ALA A 119 7.16 -12.17 1.21
C ALA A 119 8.25 -13.27 1.17
N GLY A 120 8.96 -13.42 0.04
CA GLY A 120 10.07 -14.36 -0.10
C GLY A 120 9.67 -15.83 -0.30
N ILE A 121 8.41 -16.11 -0.62
CA ILE A 121 7.94 -17.46 -0.90
C ILE A 121 8.37 -17.85 -2.32
N ASP A 122 9.07 -18.98 -2.45
CA ASP A 122 9.42 -19.55 -3.75
C ASP A 122 8.17 -20.10 -4.46
N LEU A 123 7.71 -19.38 -5.47
CA LEU A 123 6.51 -19.75 -6.25
C LEU A 123 6.74 -20.95 -7.17
N ASP A 124 7.96 -21.16 -7.67
CA ASP A 124 8.25 -22.21 -8.64
C ASP A 124 8.21 -23.61 -8.00
N GLY A 125 8.47 -23.68 -6.69
CA GLY A 125 8.35 -24.89 -5.89
C GLY A 125 6.93 -25.23 -5.42
N LEU A 126 5.95 -24.33 -5.61
CA LEU A 126 4.61 -24.52 -5.07
C LEU A 126 3.81 -25.58 -5.82
N ARG A 127 3.11 -26.42 -5.06
CA ARG A 127 2.18 -27.42 -5.58
C ARG A 127 0.75 -26.96 -5.32
N PHE A 128 0.05 -26.55 -6.38
CA PHE A 128 -1.34 -26.10 -6.33
C PHE A 128 -2.33 -27.28 -6.29
N LEU A 129 -2.28 -28.04 -5.19
CA LEU A 129 -3.10 -29.24 -4.98
C LEU A 129 -4.41 -28.93 -4.25
N GLY A 130 -4.49 -27.78 -3.58
CA GLY A 130 -5.67 -27.30 -2.88
C GLY A 130 -6.69 -26.67 -3.82
N ARG A 131 -7.89 -26.41 -3.29
CA ARG A 131 -8.96 -25.74 -4.02
C ARG A 131 -9.73 -24.82 -3.09
N ALA A 132 -9.84 -23.55 -3.47
CA ALA A 132 -10.74 -22.59 -2.83
C ALA A 132 -11.97 -22.38 -3.70
N PHE A 133 -13.14 -22.25 -3.08
CA PHE A 133 -14.37 -21.90 -3.78
C PHE A 133 -14.62 -20.41 -3.63
N THR A 134 -14.51 -19.70 -4.75
CA THR A 134 -14.73 -18.25 -4.81
C THR A 134 -16.05 -17.95 -5.53
N ALA A 135 -16.45 -16.68 -5.52
CA ALA A 135 -17.61 -16.22 -6.29
C ALA A 135 -17.46 -16.48 -7.80
N ASN A 136 -16.23 -16.51 -8.32
CA ASN A 136 -15.92 -16.78 -9.72
C ASN A 136 -15.73 -18.28 -10.03
N GLY A 137 -16.02 -19.15 -9.05
CA GLY A 137 -15.84 -20.60 -9.15
C GLY A 137 -14.62 -21.12 -8.39
N PRO A 138 -14.30 -22.42 -8.56
CA PRO A 138 -13.17 -23.03 -7.89
C PRO A 138 -11.83 -22.57 -8.49
N VAL A 139 -10.90 -22.20 -7.63
CA VAL A 139 -9.52 -21.83 -7.98
C VAL A 139 -8.53 -22.75 -7.28
N ALA A 140 -7.41 -23.04 -7.92
CA ALA A 140 -6.36 -23.85 -7.33
C ALA A 140 -5.59 -23.05 -6.27
N THR A 141 -5.17 -23.71 -5.20
CA THR A 141 -4.40 -23.09 -4.11
C THR A 141 -3.22 -23.96 -3.70
N ALA A 142 -2.15 -23.32 -3.23
CA ALA A 142 -0.99 -23.98 -2.67
C ALA A 142 -0.87 -23.64 -1.17
N ASP A 143 -0.80 -24.65 -0.31
CA ASP A 143 -0.54 -24.46 1.11
C ASP A 143 0.89 -23.94 1.34
N VAL A 144 1.01 -22.91 2.17
CA VAL A 144 2.29 -22.34 2.58
C VAL A 144 2.31 -22.07 4.09
N ARG A 145 3.53 -21.90 4.63
CA ARG A 145 3.74 -21.43 6.00
C ARG A 145 4.48 -20.11 5.97
N LEU A 146 3.93 -19.15 6.69
CA LEU A 146 4.55 -17.85 6.90
C LEU A 146 5.40 -17.97 8.17
N ASP A 147 6.70 -17.73 8.04
CA ASP A 147 7.65 -17.87 9.15
C ASP A 147 7.32 -16.88 10.26
N GLU A 148 6.96 -15.66 9.86
CA GLU A 148 6.62 -14.57 10.76
C GLU A 148 5.53 -13.69 10.16
N VAL A 149 4.48 -13.45 10.95
CA VAL A 149 3.42 -12.50 10.66
C VAL A 149 3.39 -11.49 11.79
N ARG A 150 3.67 -10.23 11.47
CA ARG A 150 3.72 -9.14 12.45
C ARG A 150 2.62 -8.12 12.19
N LEU A 151 1.96 -7.73 13.27
CA LEU A 151 0.93 -6.71 13.28
C LEU A 151 1.12 -5.80 14.50
N GLY A 152 1.71 -4.63 14.27
CA GLY A 152 2.20 -3.78 15.35
C GLY A 152 3.28 -4.50 16.16
N ASP A 153 3.09 -4.60 17.48
CA ASP A 153 4.00 -5.31 18.39
C ASP A 153 3.71 -6.83 18.47
N GLN A 154 2.62 -7.30 17.83
CA GLN A 154 2.24 -8.71 17.86
C GLN A 154 3.01 -9.47 16.78
N VAL A 155 3.59 -10.61 17.17
CA VAL A 155 4.37 -11.48 16.28
C VAL A 155 3.86 -12.91 16.40
N ASP A 156 3.24 -13.39 15.34
CA ASP A 156 2.80 -14.78 15.20
C ASP A 156 3.79 -15.52 14.29
N ARG A 157 4.13 -16.76 14.63
CA ARG A 157 5.11 -17.58 13.88
C ARG A 157 4.47 -18.83 13.30
N ASN A 158 5.00 -19.30 12.17
CA ASN A 158 4.54 -20.52 11.50
C ASN A 158 3.03 -20.49 11.16
N VAL A 159 2.55 -19.34 10.71
CA VAL A 159 1.14 -19.11 10.39
C VAL A 159 0.79 -19.84 9.10
N ARG A 160 -0.37 -20.52 9.09
CA ARG A 160 -0.88 -21.17 7.88
C ARG A 160 -1.43 -20.12 6.93
N ALA A 161 -1.07 -20.21 5.66
CA ALA A 161 -1.69 -19.45 4.60
C ALA A 161 -1.77 -20.29 3.33
N VAL A 162 -2.49 -19.78 2.33
CA VAL A 162 -2.56 -20.38 1.01
C VAL A 162 -2.24 -19.34 -0.06
N VAL A 163 -1.56 -19.75 -1.12
CA VAL A 163 -1.32 -18.92 -2.30
C VAL A 163 -2.37 -19.25 -3.35
N ASN A 164 -3.07 -18.24 -3.85
CA ASN A 164 -4.11 -18.37 -4.86
C ASN A 164 -3.52 -18.40 -6.28
N ASP A 165 -4.01 -19.29 -7.15
CA ASP A 165 -3.60 -19.38 -8.58
C ASP A 165 -4.55 -18.65 -9.55
N GLY A 166 -5.68 -18.17 -9.07
CA GLY A 166 -6.67 -17.42 -9.84
C GLY A 166 -6.43 -15.92 -9.86
N GLU A 167 -7.30 -15.20 -10.56
CA GLU A 167 -7.33 -13.74 -10.54
C GLU A 167 -7.81 -13.24 -9.18
N MET A 168 -6.89 -12.62 -8.43
CA MET A 168 -7.17 -12.00 -7.14
C MET A 168 -6.36 -10.71 -7.03
N PHE A 169 -7.03 -9.59 -6.78
CA PHE A 169 -6.39 -8.27 -6.77
C PHE A 169 -5.68 -7.94 -5.46
N GLN A 170 -6.12 -8.52 -4.34
CA GLN A 170 -5.59 -8.24 -3.01
C GLN A 170 -5.61 -9.51 -2.16
N SER A 171 -4.65 -9.61 -1.24
CA SER A 171 -4.59 -10.71 -0.28
C SER A 171 -5.73 -10.61 0.74
N LEU A 172 -6.20 -11.75 1.25
CA LEU A 172 -7.36 -11.85 2.14
C LEU A 172 -6.96 -12.34 3.53
N LEU A 173 -7.41 -11.64 4.56
CA LEU A 173 -7.23 -12.02 5.95
C LEU A 173 -8.43 -12.84 6.40
N GLY A 174 -8.29 -14.16 6.34
CA GLY A 174 -9.35 -15.11 6.69
C GLY A 174 -9.46 -15.41 8.18
N MET A 175 -10.47 -16.22 8.50
CA MET A 175 -10.83 -16.59 9.87
C MET A 175 -9.73 -17.33 10.62
N SER A 176 -8.88 -18.12 9.95
CA SER A 176 -7.74 -18.82 10.56
C SER A 176 -6.75 -17.90 11.29
N TYR A 177 -6.66 -16.63 10.90
CA TYR A 177 -5.85 -15.63 11.60
C TYR A 177 -6.72 -14.74 12.49
N LEU A 178 -7.91 -14.36 12.02
CA LEU A 178 -8.83 -13.51 12.80
C LEU A 178 -9.30 -14.20 14.10
N SER A 179 -9.43 -15.53 14.14
CA SER A 179 -9.86 -16.24 15.35
C SER A 179 -8.81 -16.27 16.47
N GLU A 180 -7.57 -15.87 16.19
CA GLU A 180 -6.50 -15.73 17.19
C GLU A 180 -6.69 -14.48 18.08
N PHE A 181 -7.61 -13.58 17.69
CA PHE A 181 -8.05 -12.45 18.51
C PHE A 181 -9.22 -12.88 19.39
N GLY A 182 -9.12 -12.60 20.69
CA GLY A 182 -10.18 -12.93 21.66
C GLY A 182 -11.49 -12.17 21.41
N ARG A 183 -11.43 -11.04 20.70
CA ARG A 183 -12.62 -10.29 20.30
C ARG A 183 -12.45 -9.56 18.98
N ILE A 184 -13.51 -9.59 18.18
CA ILE A 184 -13.68 -8.83 16.94
C ILE A 184 -14.95 -7.99 17.09
N GLU A 185 -14.82 -6.66 17.05
CA GLU A 185 -15.95 -5.72 17.14
C GLU A 185 -16.00 -4.88 15.87
N ILE A 186 -17.20 -4.72 15.29
CA ILE A 186 -17.44 -3.80 14.17
C ILE A 186 -18.50 -2.80 14.61
N GLU A 187 -18.11 -1.54 14.76
CA GLU A 187 -18.97 -0.46 15.25
C GLU A 187 -18.59 0.86 14.60
N ASP A 188 -19.58 1.68 14.21
CA ASP A 188 -19.38 3.03 13.65
C ASP A 188 -18.37 3.11 12.50
N GLY A 189 -18.35 2.11 11.61
CA GLY A 189 -17.41 2.05 10.49
C GLY A 189 -15.95 1.80 10.92
N ARG A 190 -15.75 1.18 12.08
CA ARG A 190 -14.46 0.75 12.59
C ARG A 190 -14.49 -0.72 12.95
N LEU A 191 -13.42 -1.42 12.60
CA LEU A 191 -13.11 -2.76 13.05
C LEU A 191 -12.12 -2.66 14.21
N ARG A 192 -12.40 -3.34 15.32
CA ARG A 192 -11.51 -3.46 16.47
C ARG A 192 -11.17 -4.92 16.70
N LEU A 193 -9.89 -5.25 16.66
CA LEU A 193 -9.36 -6.57 17.01
C LEU A 193 -8.67 -6.47 18.36
N ILE A 194 -9.11 -7.28 19.33
CA ILE A 194 -8.61 -7.26 20.70
C ILE A 194 -8.10 -8.66 21.03
N ARG A 195 -6.85 -8.73 21.48
CA ARG A 195 -6.23 -9.96 21.98
C ARG A 195 -6.21 -9.97 23.50
#